data_AF-A0AA92VAH5-F1
#
_entry.id   AF-A0AA92VAH5-F1
#
_cell.length_a   1.000
_cell.length_b   1.000
_cell.length_c   1.000
_cell.angle_alpha   90.00
_cell.angle_beta   90.00
_cell.angle_gamma   90.00
#
_symmetry.space_group_name_H-M   'P 1'
#
loop_
_entity.id
_entity.type
_entity.pdbx_description
1 polymer ?
#
loop_
_entity_poly.entity_id
_entity_poly.type
_entity_poly.pdbx_seq_one_letter_code
_entity_poly.pdbx_strand_id
1 'polypeptide(L)'
;MVKISFLEWFAYIITIVGFIVMGIFLYHMSSTFVIGGKLSNEEMAATGQVGDFMGGVIGSIWALAGVFLYFSAIKMQNKELENQAKYRKEDAIMDAIKDFESTFFSLLSLQQKIKEELHAEFTDVKWNEKHELVETSRNASGNDFFMEALAVLQKMYFFSVRDRYRFNLTPNKDLPFATGIEEQKHIMTEYSEDLAVLTLGFNERFFKQIKVQKTELKKCQALYFLFSVHFSSTIGHYCRHLYNILKYMDQVQLDIFEIVRKTMSGEEQREKEQEVMARFKRYAAFLQSGLSSSEMSILFYNALIYDKTRKLYLRYNLLENLQDIYLIKPEHKDLIRGFVCKTPDKMIEDYLSEED
;
A
#
# COMPACT_ATOMS: atom_id res chain seq x y z
N MET A 1 -22.05 15.63 -32.12
CA MET A 1 -21.93 16.17 -33.49
C MET A 1 -20.45 16.27 -33.84
N VAL A 2 -19.99 15.49 -34.82
CA VAL A 2 -18.61 15.56 -35.32
C VAL A 2 -18.43 16.92 -35.99
N LYS A 3 -17.51 17.76 -35.48
CA LYS A 3 -17.15 19.02 -36.15
C LYS A 3 -16.31 18.66 -37.37
N ILE A 4 -16.91 18.80 -38.55
CA ILE A 4 -16.23 18.64 -39.84
C ILE A 4 -15.05 19.62 -39.88
N SER A 5 -13.87 19.13 -40.25
CA SER A 5 -12.68 19.99 -40.32
C SER A 5 -12.82 20.99 -41.48
N PHE A 6 -12.22 22.18 -41.35
CA PHE A 6 -12.23 23.17 -42.44
C PHE A 6 -11.69 22.59 -43.77
N LEU A 7 -10.70 21.69 -43.68
CA LEU A 7 -10.12 20.98 -44.82
C LEU A 7 -11.12 20.01 -45.46
N GLU A 8 -11.88 19.26 -44.67
CA GLU A 8 -12.94 18.36 -45.16
C GLU A 8 -14.05 19.14 -45.85
N TRP A 9 -14.50 20.23 -45.23
CA TRP A 9 -15.51 21.11 -45.81
C TRP A 9 -15.05 21.68 -47.15
N PHE A 10 -13.79 22.13 -47.24
CA PHE A 10 -13.20 22.63 -48.47
C PHE A 10 -13.08 21.52 -49.54
N ALA A 11 -12.70 20.30 -49.16
CA ALA A 11 -12.66 19.14 -50.07
C ALA A 11 -14.05 18.80 -50.63
N TYR A 12 -15.11 18.89 -49.83
CA TYR A 12 -16.48 18.67 -50.29
C TYR A 12 -16.91 19.72 -51.31
N ILE A 13 -16.55 20.99 -51.11
CA ILE A 13 -16.82 22.06 -52.10
C ILE A 13 -16.11 21.77 -53.42
N ILE A 14 -14.82 21.43 -53.38
CA ILE A 14 -14.05 21.11 -54.60
C ILE A 14 -14.67 19.93 -55.35
N THR A 15 -15.10 18.90 -54.61
CA THR A 15 -15.78 17.74 -55.18
C THR A 15 -17.08 18.16 -55.90
N ILE A 16 -17.90 19.00 -55.27
CA ILE A 16 -19.13 19.55 -55.86
C ILE A 16 -18.83 20.37 -57.11
N VAL A 17 -17.79 21.21 -57.09
CA VAL A 17 -17.34 21.97 -58.26
C VAL A 17 -16.94 21.02 -59.40
N GLY A 18 -16.24 19.92 -59.10
CA GLY A 18 -15.92 18.90 -60.10
C GLY A 18 -17.16 18.28 -60.75
N PHE A 19 -18.19 17.98 -59.95
CA PHE A 19 -19.47 17.48 -60.47
C PHE A 19 -20.21 18.52 -61.33
N ILE A 20 -20.18 19.81 -60.95
CA ILE A 20 -20.79 20.89 -61.74
C ILE A 20 -20.08 21.05 -63.08
N VAL A 21 -18.74 21.10 -63.08
CA VAL A 21 -17.93 21.20 -64.32
C VAL A 21 -18.19 20.00 -65.22
N MET A 22 -18.26 18.80 -64.65
CA MET A 22 -18.61 17.58 -65.38
C MET A 22 -20.03 17.63 -65.97
N GLY A 23 -21.02 18.08 -65.20
CA GLY A 23 -22.40 18.21 -65.66
C GLY A 23 -22.55 19.20 -66.82
N ILE A 24 -21.90 20.37 -66.73
CA ILE A 24 -21.89 21.39 -67.80
C ILE A 24 -21.22 20.83 -69.06
N PHE A 25 -20.09 20.14 -68.91
CA PHE A 25 -19.38 19.53 -70.02
C PHE A 25 -20.21 18.44 -70.72
N LEU A 26 -20.82 17.53 -69.96
CA LEU A 26 -21.69 16.48 -70.50
C LEU A 26 -22.94 17.05 -71.19
N TYR A 27 -23.51 18.14 -70.66
CA TYR A 27 -24.64 18.83 -71.29
C TYR A 27 -24.26 19.43 -72.66
N HIS A 28 -23.11 20.11 -72.74
CA HIS A 28 -22.61 20.60 -74.03
C HIS A 28 -22.29 19.45 -74.99
N MET A 29 -21.71 18.36 -74.51
CA MET A 29 -21.43 17.15 -75.30
C MET A 29 -22.69 16.48 -75.86
N SER A 30 -23.76 16.35 -75.06
CA SER A 30 -24.99 15.68 -75.51
C SER A 30 -25.72 16.46 -76.62
N SER A 31 -25.39 17.74 -76.81
CA SER A 31 -25.91 18.55 -77.91
C SER A 31 -25.20 18.26 -79.25
N THR A 32 -24.01 17.66 -79.21
CA THR A 32 -23.13 17.51 -80.39
C THR A 32 -22.78 16.04 -80.71
N PHE A 33 -22.86 15.12 -79.74
CA PHE A 33 -22.46 13.71 -79.90
C PHE A 33 -23.55 12.72 -79.44
N VAL A 34 -23.69 11.59 -80.15
CA VAL A 34 -24.59 10.48 -79.77
C VAL A 34 -23.88 9.56 -78.76
N ILE A 35 -24.47 9.36 -77.59
CA ILE A 35 -23.91 8.52 -76.53
C ILE A 35 -24.32 7.06 -76.75
N GLY A 36 -23.39 6.25 -77.28
CA GLY A 36 -23.53 4.79 -77.49
C GLY A 36 -23.72 4.37 -78.96
N GLY A 37 -23.10 3.26 -79.37
CA GLY A 37 -23.14 2.73 -80.76
C GLY A 37 -21.80 2.15 -81.22
N LYS A 38 -21.70 1.67 -82.47
CA LYS A 38 -20.41 1.32 -83.11
C LYS A 38 -19.76 2.59 -83.66
N LEU A 39 -18.79 3.12 -82.94
CA LEU A 39 -18.01 4.30 -83.33
C LEU A 39 -17.08 3.97 -84.52
N SER A 40 -16.97 4.88 -85.47
CA SER A 40 -15.92 4.85 -86.49
C SER A 40 -14.55 5.21 -85.89
N ASN A 41 -13.45 4.91 -86.60
CA ASN A 41 -12.10 5.23 -86.12
C ASN A 41 -11.88 6.73 -85.86
N GLU A 42 -12.55 7.61 -86.62
CA GLU A 42 -12.47 9.07 -86.47
C GLU A 42 -13.25 9.57 -85.26
N GLU A 43 -14.45 9.03 -85.03
CA GLU A 43 -15.25 9.33 -83.83
C GLU A 43 -14.58 8.82 -82.56
N MET A 44 -13.89 7.68 -82.65
CA MET A 44 -13.09 7.13 -81.56
C MET A 44 -11.91 8.06 -81.20
N ALA A 45 -11.28 8.72 -82.18
CA ALA A 45 -10.26 9.73 -81.92
C ALA A 45 -10.84 10.98 -81.22
N ALA A 46 -12.04 11.43 -81.61
CA ALA A 46 -12.74 12.55 -80.95
C ALA A 46 -13.12 12.21 -79.49
N THR A 47 -13.52 10.96 -79.21
CA THR A 47 -13.75 10.52 -77.81
C THR A 47 -12.48 10.53 -76.96
N GLY A 48 -11.29 10.45 -77.57
CA GLY A 48 -10.01 10.65 -76.88
C GLY A 48 -9.88 12.05 -76.27
N GLN A 49 -10.28 13.09 -77.00
CA GLN A 49 -10.23 14.49 -76.52
C GLN A 49 -11.20 14.74 -75.35
N VAL A 50 -12.34 14.05 -75.36
CA VAL A 50 -13.29 14.04 -74.23
C VAL A 50 -12.64 13.38 -73.01
N GLY A 51 -11.95 12.26 -73.21
CA GLY A 51 -11.15 11.60 -72.19
C GLY A 51 -10.06 12.51 -71.62
N ASP A 52 -9.36 13.28 -72.48
CA ASP A 52 -8.31 14.22 -72.06
C ASP A 52 -8.86 15.36 -71.20
N PHE A 53 -10.04 15.91 -71.52
CA PHE A 53 -10.69 16.92 -70.68
C PHE A 53 -11.15 16.33 -69.33
N MET A 54 -11.79 15.16 -69.37
CA MET A 54 -12.27 14.47 -68.16
C MET A 54 -11.09 14.08 -67.24
N GLY A 55 -10.02 13.52 -67.79
CA GLY A 55 -8.84 13.14 -67.03
C GLY A 55 -8.00 14.34 -66.57
N GLY A 56 -7.85 15.35 -67.43
CA GLY A 56 -7.03 16.53 -67.16
C GLY A 56 -7.70 17.49 -66.18
N VAL A 57 -8.92 17.96 -66.48
CA VAL A 57 -9.58 19.01 -65.70
C VAL A 57 -10.36 18.43 -64.53
N ILE A 58 -11.32 17.53 -64.78
CA ILE A 58 -12.17 16.94 -63.74
C ILE A 58 -11.35 16.02 -62.83
N GLY A 59 -10.47 15.21 -63.42
CA GLY A 59 -9.53 14.37 -62.69
C GLY A 59 -8.61 15.17 -61.76
N SER A 60 -8.10 16.33 -62.18
CA SER A 60 -7.28 17.19 -61.31
C SER A 60 -8.07 17.83 -60.16
N ILE A 61 -9.33 18.22 -60.40
CA ILE A 61 -10.21 18.77 -59.35
C ILE A 61 -10.49 17.70 -58.27
N TRP A 62 -10.83 16.48 -58.69
CA TRP A 62 -11.05 15.38 -57.76
C TRP A 62 -9.77 14.87 -57.10
N ALA A 63 -8.63 14.87 -57.81
CA ALA A 63 -7.33 14.58 -57.21
C ALA A 63 -7.00 15.58 -56.10
N LEU A 64 -7.25 16.87 -56.31
CA LEU A 64 -7.04 17.91 -55.31
C LEU A 64 -7.97 17.71 -54.08
N ALA A 65 -9.24 17.40 -54.30
CA ALA A 65 -10.16 17.04 -53.22
C ALA A 65 -9.68 15.79 -52.44
N GLY A 66 -9.19 14.78 -53.16
CA GLY A 66 -8.61 13.56 -52.57
C GLY A 66 -7.41 13.83 -51.68
N VAL A 67 -6.51 14.73 -52.10
CA VAL A 67 -5.35 15.15 -51.29
C VAL A 67 -5.80 15.81 -49.98
N PHE A 68 -6.80 16.70 -50.01
CA PHE A 68 -7.31 17.34 -48.81
C PHE A 68 -7.99 16.36 -47.84
N LEU A 69 -8.78 15.42 -48.36
CA LEU A 69 -9.38 14.35 -47.55
C LEU A 69 -8.31 13.45 -46.92
N TYR A 70 -7.30 13.06 -47.69
CA TYR A 70 -6.17 12.26 -47.21
C TYR A 70 -5.39 12.98 -46.10
N PHE A 71 -5.11 14.27 -46.28
CA PHE A 71 -4.42 15.07 -45.26
C PHE A 71 -5.26 15.22 -43.98
N SER A 72 -6.58 15.42 -44.11
CA SER A 72 -7.48 15.46 -42.94
C SER A 72 -7.46 14.13 -42.19
N ALA A 73 -7.51 13.00 -42.93
CA ALA A 73 -7.42 11.67 -42.34
C ALA A 73 -6.10 11.44 -41.58
N ILE A 74 -4.96 11.84 -42.15
CA ILE A 74 -3.66 11.78 -41.46
C ILE A 74 -3.68 12.61 -40.18
N LYS A 75 -4.22 13.84 -40.24
CA LYS A 75 -4.29 14.72 -39.07
C LYS A 75 -5.13 14.10 -37.95
N MET A 76 -6.26 13.48 -38.30
CA MET A 76 -7.11 12.78 -37.35
C MET A 76 -6.40 11.55 -36.75
N GLN A 77 -5.72 10.75 -37.57
CA GLN A 77 -4.92 9.60 -37.12
C GLN A 77 -3.79 10.02 -36.18
N ASN A 78 -3.05 11.09 -36.49
CA ASN A 78 -1.98 11.60 -35.63
C ASN A 78 -2.52 12.03 -34.26
N LYS A 79 -3.68 12.71 -34.23
CA LYS A 79 -4.33 13.10 -32.98
C LYS A 79 -4.79 11.88 -32.17
N GLU A 80 -5.34 10.87 -32.83
CA GLU A 80 -5.75 9.62 -32.18
C GLU A 80 -4.55 8.86 -31.62
N LEU A 81 -3.44 8.79 -32.36
CA LEU A 81 -2.18 8.20 -31.88
C LEU A 81 -1.63 8.93 -30.66
N GLU A 82 -1.69 10.27 -30.64
CA GLU A 82 -1.29 11.08 -29.49
C GLU A 82 -2.17 10.80 -28.26
N ASN A 83 -3.50 10.77 -28.44
CA ASN A 83 -4.44 10.41 -27.38
C ASN A 83 -4.18 9.00 -26.85
N GLN A 84 -4.02 8.02 -27.75
CA GLN A 84 -3.70 6.64 -27.37
C GLN A 84 -2.35 6.56 -26.65
N ALA A 85 -1.35 7.33 -27.06
CA ALA A 85 -0.06 7.38 -26.37
C ALA A 85 -0.24 7.94 -24.94
N LYS A 86 -1.13 8.92 -24.75
CA LYS A 86 -1.47 9.42 -23.41
C LYS A 86 -2.18 8.36 -22.56
N TYR A 87 -3.24 7.74 -23.07
CA TYR A 87 -3.98 6.69 -22.35
C TYR A 87 -3.10 5.50 -21.98
N ARG A 88 -2.24 5.05 -22.89
CA ARG A 88 -1.29 3.95 -22.63
C ARG A 88 -0.36 4.21 -21.45
N LYS A 89 0.04 5.47 -21.20
CA LYS A 89 0.88 5.83 -20.05
C LYS A 89 0.13 5.63 -18.74
N GLU A 90 -1.13 6.08 -18.69
CA GLU A 90 -2.00 5.92 -17.52
C GLU A 90 -2.39 4.46 -17.30
N ASP A 91 -2.67 3.71 -18.37
CA ASP A 91 -3.01 2.29 -18.33
C ASP A 91 -1.88 1.46 -17.71
N ALA A 92 -0.62 1.70 -18.07
CA ALA A 92 0.51 0.98 -17.50
C ALA A 92 0.63 1.16 -15.97
N ILE A 93 0.38 2.37 -15.47
CA ILE A 93 0.36 2.66 -14.03
C ILE A 93 -0.84 1.99 -13.38
N MET A 94 -2.02 2.08 -14.00
CA MET A 94 -3.25 1.49 -13.48
C MET A 94 -3.17 -0.03 -13.39
N ASP A 95 -2.60 -0.68 -14.42
CA ASP A 95 -2.44 -2.13 -14.47
C ASP A 95 -1.43 -2.60 -13.41
N ALA A 96 -0.30 -1.91 -13.26
CA ALA A 96 0.65 -2.19 -12.17
C ALA A 96 -0.01 -2.06 -10.78
N ILE A 97 -0.89 -1.07 -10.59
CA ILE A 97 -1.63 -0.92 -9.34
C ILE A 97 -2.65 -2.05 -9.14
N LYS A 98 -3.38 -2.48 -10.18
CA LYS A 98 -4.34 -3.60 -10.07
C LYS A 98 -3.65 -4.92 -9.72
N ASP A 99 -2.54 -5.22 -10.39
CA ASP A 99 -1.74 -6.42 -10.12
C ASP A 99 -1.20 -6.42 -8.69
N PHE A 100 -0.74 -5.25 -8.24
CA PHE A 100 -0.35 -5.03 -6.86
C PHE A 100 -1.52 -5.22 -5.90
N GLU A 101 -2.68 -4.62 -6.13
CA GLU A 101 -3.85 -4.73 -5.24
C GLU A 101 -4.24 -6.19 -5.03
N SER A 102 -4.33 -6.95 -6.12
CA SER A 102 -4.61 -8.39 -6.07
C SER A 102 -3.61 -9.14 -5.18
N THR A 103 -2.31 -8.91 -5.42
CA THR A 103 -1.24 -9.56 -4.64
C THR A 103 -1.23 -9.10 -3.18
N PHE A 104 -1.41 -7.80 -2.94
CA PHE A 104 -1.44 -7.19 -1.62
C PHE A 104 -2.59 -7.74 -0.77
N PHE A 105 -3.81 -7.80 -1.29
CA PHE A 105 -4.94 -8.34 -0.54
C PHE A 105 -4.81 -9.84 -0.29
N SER A 106 -4.19 -10.59 -1.21
CA SER A 106 -3.83 -11.99 -0.98
C SER A 106 -2.82 -12.14 0.16
N LEU A 107 -1.75 -11.35 0.16
CA LEU A 107 -0.76 -11.33 1.23
C LEU A 107 -1.35 -10.87 2.58
N LEU A 108 -2.25 -9.88 2.55
CA LEU A 108 -2.96 -9.41 3.75
C LEU A 108 -3.85 -10.52 4.33
N SER A 109 -4.54 -11.27 3.49
CA SER A 109 -5.35 -12.41 3.91
C SER A 109 -4.48 -13.52 4.51
N LEU A 110 -3.32 -13.80 3.90
CA LEU A 110 -2.34 -14.74 4.46
C LEU A 110 -1.78 -14.24 5.81
N GLN A 111 -1.56 -12.94 5.98
CA GLN A 111 -1.14 -12.35 7.25
C GLN A 111 -2.17 -12.56 8.35
N GLN A 112 -3.46 -12.36 8.06
CA GLN A 112 -4.54 -12.63 9.02
C GLN A 112 -4.62 -14.11 9.37
N LYS A 113 -4.48 -15.00 8.37
CA LYS A 113 -4.42 -16.44 8.61
C LYS A 113 -3.23 -16.84 9.49
N ILE A 114 -2.02 -16.33 9.21
CA ILE A 114 -0.83 -16.57 10.05
C ILE A 114 -1.11 -16.15 11.50
N LYS A 115 -1.76 -15.00 11.69
CA LYS A 115 -2.16 -14.50 13.02
C LYS A 115 -3.13 -15.44 13.71
N GLU A 116 -4.19 -15.88 13.04
CA GLU A 116 -5.18 -16.82 13.59
C GLU A 116 -4.56 -18.17 13.96
N GLU A 117 -3.58 -18.63 13.18
CA GLU A 117 -2.86 -19.89 13.41
C GLU A 117 -1.78 -19.80 14.51
N LEU A 118 -1.43 -18.60 14.97
CA LEU A 118 -0.54 -18.45 16.13
C LEU A 118 -1.17 -19.14 17.33
N HIS A 119 -0.38 -19.98 17.99
CA HIS A 119 -0.78 -20.65 19.22
C HIS A 119 0.43 -20.81 20.12
N ALA A 120 0.23 -20.59 21.42
CA ALA A 120 1.16 -20.99 22.45
C ALA A 120 0.43 -21.22 23.76
N GLU A 121 1.08 -21.99 24.61
CA GLU A 121 0.69 -22.20 26.00
C GLU A 121 1.41 -21.17 26.87
N PHE A 122 0.65 -20.42 27.66
CA PHE A 122 1.15 -19.40 28.57
C PHE A 122 0.84 -19.78 30.00
N THR A 123 1.86 -19.73 30.85
CA THR A 123 1.75 -19.98 32.28
C THR A 123 1.59 -18.67 33.03
N ASP A 124 0.63 -18.64 33.94
CA ASP A 124 0.41 -17.52 34.86
C ASP A 124 -0.06 -18.03 36.24
N VAL A 125 -0.41 -17.11 37.12
CA VAL A 125 -0.85 -17.36 38.48
C VAL A 125 -2.34 -17.04 38.60
N LYS A 126 -3.06 -17.84 39.38
CA LYS A 126 -4.42 -17.52 39.82
C LYS A 126 -4.63 -17.91 41.27
N TRP A 127 -5.66 -17.33 41.88
CA TRP A 127 -6.19 -17.79 43.16
C TRP A 127 -6.99 -19.07 42.97
N ASN A 128 -6.78 -20.06 43.83
CA ASN A 128 -7.66 -21.22 43.95
C ASN A 128 -8.78 -20.97 44.98
N GLU A 129 -9.68 -21.95 45.15
CA GLU A 129 -10.79 -21.87 46.12
C GLU A 129 -10.32 -21.71 47.57
N LYS A 130 -9.11 -22.18 47.89
CA LYS A 130 -8.48 -22.08 49.21
C LYS A 130 -7.74 -20.76 49.43
N HIS A 131 -7.86 -19.80 48.50
CA HIS A 131 -7.11 -18.55 48.53
C HIS A 131 -5.59 -18.77 48.58
N GLU A 132 -5.11 -19.77 47.84
CA GLU A 132 -3.70 -20.01 47.57
C GLU A 132 -3.39 -19.64 46.12
N LEU A 133 -2.18 -19.14 45.89
CA LEU A 133 -1.66 -18.89 44.55
C LEU A 133 -1.22 -20.21 43.93
N VAL A 134 -1.77 -20.51 42.75
CA VAL A 134 -1.46 -21.70 41.97
C VAL A 134 -1.12 -21.34 40.54
N GLU A 135 -0.20 -22.11 39.95
CA GLU A 135 0.11 -22.01 38.54
C GLU A 135 -1.10 -22.45 37.71
N THR A 136 -1.36 -21.70 36.65
CA THR A 136 -2.38 -22.03 35.66
C THR A 136 -1.78 -21.91 34.28
N SER A 137 -2.21 -22.78 33.39
CA SER A 137 -1.81 -22.73 31.99
C SER A 137 -2.99 -22.39 31.11
N ARG A 138 -2.76 -21.53 30.11
CA ARG A 138 -3.76 -21.08 29.14
C ARG A 138 -3.20 -21.22 27.74
N ASN A 139 -3.95 -21.88 26.86
CA ASN A 139 -3.69 -21.80 25.43
C ASN A 139 -4.28 -20.50 24.89
N ALA A 140 -3.48 -19.71 24.18
CA ALA A 140 -3.92 -18.49 23.54
C ALA A 140 -3.57 -18.50 22.05
N SER A 141 -4.46 -17.95 21.23
CA SER A 141 -4.31 -17.82 19.78
C SER A 141 -4.76 -16.45 19.28
N GLY A 142 -4.43 -16.11 18.03
CA GLY A 142 -4.88 -14.86 17.42
C GLY A 142 -4.51 -13.62 18.24
N ASN A 143 -5.51 -12.78 18.55
CA ASN A 143 -5.31 -11.58 19.37
C ASN A 143 -4.91 -11.89 20.81
N ASP A 144 -5.48 -12.95 21.41
CA ASP A 144 -5.19 -13.33 22.80
C ASP A 144 -3.73 -13.77 22.92
N PHE A 145 -3.18 -14.44 21.89
CA PHE A 145 -1.76 -14.77 21.84
C PHE A 145 -0.88 -13.53 21.96
N PHE A 146 -1.18 -12.44 21.23
CA PHE A 146 -0.40 -11.20 21.34
C PHE A 146 -0.58 -10.51 22.70
N MET A 147 -1.77 -10.61 23.30
CA MET A 147 -2.03 -10.09 24.65
C MET A 147 -1.17 -10.81 25.70
N GLU A 148 -1.19 -12.14 25.71
CA GLU A 148 -0.41 -12.94 26.65
C GLU A 148 1.10 -12.78 26.40
N ALA A 149 1.53 -12.76 25.13
CA ALA A 149 2.93 -12.53 24.79
C ALA A 149 3.44 -11.14 25.21
N LEU A 150 2.60 -10.10 25.11
CA LEU A 150 2.94 -8.77 25.60
C LEU A 150 3.04 -8.75 27.13
N ALA A 151 2.11 -9.41 27.84
CA ALA A 151 2.17 -9.57 29.30
C ALA A 151 3.47 -10.27 29.72
N VAL A 152 3.88 -11.32 29.01
CA VAL A 152 5.18 -11.98 29.25
C VAL A 152 6.35 -11.01 29.06
N LEU A 153 6.36 -10.20 27.99
CA LEU A 153 7.41 -9.21 27.77
C LEU A 153 7.44 -8.12 28.85
N GLN A 154 6.27 -7.68 29.34
CA GLN A 154 6.15 -6.74 30.45
C GLN A 154 6.72 -7.34 31.75
N LYS A 155 6.34 -8.58 32.08
CA LYS A 155 6.87 -9.32 33.23
C LYS A 155 8.39 -9.45 33.20
N MET A 156 8.96 -9.77 32.04
CA MET A 156 10.42 -9.79 31.86
C MET A 156 11.07 -8.43 32.18
N TYR A 157 10.45 -7.35 31.72
CA TYR A 157 10.94 -6.00 31.96
C TYR A 157 10.91 -5.67 33.46
N PHE A 158 9.80 -5.91 34.15
CA PHE A 158 9.67 -5.63 35.59
C PHE A 158 10.62 -6.48 36.43
N PHE A 159 10.78 -7.76 36.08
CA PHE A 159 11.81 -8.58 36.72
C PHE A 159 13.22 -8.01 36.49
N SER A 160 13.54 -7.55 35.29
CA SER A 160 14.87 -7.02 34.97
C SER A 160 15.26 -5.75 35.74
N VAL A 161 14.27 -5.01 36.25
CA VAL A 161 14.52 -3.80 37.04
C VAL A 161 14.64 -4.07 38.54
N ARG A 162 14.27 -5.27 39.04
CA ARG A 162 14.45 -5.68 40.45
C ARG A 162 15.91 -5.59 40.91
N ASP A 163 16.17 -5.42 42.19
CA ASP A 163 17.54 -5.26 42.70
C ASP A 163 18.41 -6.50 42.57
N ARG A 164 17.80 -7.69 42.68
CA ARG A 164 18.51 -8.97 42.72
C ARG A 164 17.84 -9.99 41.82
N TYR A 165 18.66 -10.88 41.27
CA TYR A 165 18.19 -12.07 40.56
C TYR A 165 17.75 -13.11 41.59
N ARG A 166 16.47 -13.08 41.97
CA ARG A 166 15.87 -13.98 42.97
C ARG A 166 14.46 -14.33 42.54
N PHE A 167 14.06 -15.54 42.88
CA PHE A 167 12.73 -16.09 42.63
C PHE A 167 12.08 -16.47 43.94
N ASN A 168 10.77 -16.25 44.03
CA ASN A 168 9.90 -16.76 45.07
C ASN A 168 8.96 -17.81 44.48
N LEU A 169 9.40 -19.07 44.48
CA LEU A 169 8.61 -20.20 43.99
C LEU A 169 7.71 -20.83 45.05
N THR A 170 7.62 -20.21 46.23
CA THR A 170 6.72 -20.63 47.31
C THR A 170 5.96 -19.44 47.87
N PRO A 171 5.24 -18.67 47.03
CA PRO A 171 4.61 -17.41 47.44
C PRO A 171 3.55 -17.60 48.54
N ASN A 172 2.95 -18.80 48.61
CA ASN A 172 1.97 -19.15 49.64
C ASN A 172 2.54 -19.17 51.07
N LYS A 173 3.87 -19.20 51.24
CA LYS A 173 4.50 -19.03 52.55
C LYS A 173 4.50 -17.59 53.03
N ASP A 174 4.48 -16.64 52.09
CA ASP A 174 4.55 -15.21 52.39
C ASP A 174 3.14 -14.60 52.53
N LEU A 175 2.13 -15.20 51.88
CA LEU A 175 0.73 -14.77 51.95
C LEU A 175 0.18 -14.58 53.38
N PRO A 176 0.44 -15.46 54.38
CA PRO A 176 -0.06 -15.28 55.73
C PRO A 176 0.49 -14.04 56.45
N PHE A 177 1.62 -13.51 55.97
CA PHE A 177 2.26 -12.32 56.53
C PHE A 177 1.81 -11.03 55.81
N ALA A 178 1.08 -11.14 54.70
CA ALA A 178 0.58 -10.00 53.96
C ALA A 178 -0.52 -9.28 54.75
N THR A 179 -0.28 -8.01 55.07
CA THR A 179 -1.12 -7.17 55.93
C THR A 179 -2.35 -6.59 55.21
N GLY A 180 -2.43 -6.73 53.88
CA GLY A 180 -3.57 -6.25 53.08
C GLY A 180 -3.59 -6.73 51.62
N ILE A 181 -4.67 -6.36 50.91
CA ILE A 181 -4.93 -6.76 49.51
C ILE A 181 -3.81 -6.32 48.57
N GLU A 182 -3.23 -5.13 48.78
CA GLU A 182 -2.15 -4.62 47.93
C GLU A 182 -0.85 -5.44 48.08
N GLU A 183 -0.53 -5.89 49.30
CA GLU A 183 0.63 -6.75 49.53
C GLU A 183 0.42 -8.15 48.94
N GLN A 184 -0.81 -8.69 49.03
CA GLN A 184 -1.18 -9.94 48.36
C GLN A 184 -1.08 -9.84 46.83
N LYS A 185 -1.57 -8.73 46.24
CA LYS A 185 -1.40 -8.45 44.80
C LYS A 185 0.07 -8.38 44.43
N HIS A 186 0.89 -7.70 45.23
CA HIS A 186 2.32 -7.60 44.98
C HIS A 186 3.00 -8.98 44.98
N ILE A 187 2.71 -9.83 45.96
CA ILE A 187 3.21 -11.23 46.01
C ILE A 187 2.78 -12.00 44.76
N MET A 188 1.51 -11.89 44.35
CA MET A 188 1.01 -12.53 43.13
C MET A 188 1.71 -12.03 41.87
N THR A 189 1.92 -10.72 41.74
CA THR A 189 2.64 -10.11 40.62
C THR A 189 4.08 -10.57 40.57
N GLU A 190 4.79 -10.58 41.70
CA GLU A 190 6.17 -11.03 41.75
C GLU A 190 6.31 -12.51 41.35
N TYR A 191 5.41 -13.36 41.82
CA TYR A 191 5.39 -14.78 41.44
C TYR A 191 5.08 -14.97 39.95
N SER A 192 4.14 -14.20 39.40
CA SER A 192 3.82 -14.22 37.97
C SER A 192 5.02 -13.81 37.10
N GLU A 193 5.77 -12.79 37.53
CA GLU A 193 7.01 -12.38 36.88
C GLU A 193 8.09 -13.46 36.92
N ASP A 194 8.25 -14.12 38.07
CA ASP A 194 9.20 -15.21 38.28
C ASP A 194 8.94 -16.37 37.34
N LEU A 195 7.68 -16.79 37.21
CA LEU A 195 7.29 -17.86 36.28
C LEU A 195 7.60 -17.48 34.83
N ALA A 196 7.28 -16.26 34.40
CA ALA A 196 7.55 -15.81 33.03
C ALA A 196 9.05 -15.86 32.69
N VAL A 197 9.90 -15.42 33.62
CA VAL A 197 11.37 -15.37 33.46
C VAL A 197 11.96 -16.78 33.38
N LEU A 198 11.46 -17.72 34.18
CA LEU A 198 11.88 -19.12 34.15
C LEU A 198 11.58 -19.78 32.81
N THR A 199 10.39 -19.56 32.26
CA THR A 199 9.95 -20.17 30.98
C THR A 199 10.76 -19.69 29.78
N LEU A 200 11.27 -18.46 29.81
CA LEU A 200 11.93 -17.81 28.67
C LEU A 200 13.45 -18.01 28.61
N GLY A 201 14.04 -18.69 29.61
CA GLY A 201 15.49 -18.87 29.69
C GLY A 201 16.24 -17.60 30.10
N PHE A 202 15.58 -16.67 30.79
CA PHE A 202 16.20 -15.47 31.34
C PHE A 202 17.07 -15.84 32.54
N ASN A 203 18.36 -16.03 32.29
CA ASN A 203 19.34 -16.44 33.31
C ASN A 203 20.02 -15.27 34.04
N GLU A 204 20.72 -15.56 35.14
CA GLU A 204 21.43 -14.56 35.95
C GLU A 204 22.49 -13.78 35.16
N ARG A 205 23.14 -14.44 34.19
CA ARG A 205 24.14 -13.78 33.34
C ARG A 205 23.49 -12.68 32.50
N PHE A 206 22.35 -12.96 31.90
CA PHE A 206 21.58 -11.99 31.14
C PHE A 206 21.04 -10.87 32.03
N PHE A 207 20.55 -11.19 33.24
CA PHE A 207 20.15 -10.20 34.24
C PHE A 207 21.27 -9.18 34.53
N LYS A 208 22.48 -9.67 34.82
CA LYS A 208 23.65 -8.82 35.07
C LYS A 208 24.01 -7.97 33.85
N GLN A 209 23.89 -8.51 32.64
CA GLN A 209 24.13 -7.77 31.40
C GLN A 209 23.13 -6.64 31.18
N ILE A 210 21.85 -6.85 31.48
CA ILE A 210 20.80 -5.81 31.42
C ILE A 210 21.06 -4.71 32.45
N LYS A 211 21.40 -5.08 33.69
CA LYS A 211 21.65 -4.11 34.78
C LYS A 211 22.77 -3.13 34.50
N VAL A 212 23.77 -3.52 33.71
CA VAL A 212 24.91 -2.65 33.34
C VAL A 212 24.56 -1.68 32.20
N GLN A 213 23.43 -1.87 31.49
CA GLN A 213 23.04 -0.99 30.39
C GLN A 213 22.62 0.39 30.89
N LYS A 214 23.28 1.43 30.35
CA LYS A 214 23.05 2.83 30.74
C LYS A 214 21.75 3.42 30.19
N THR A 215 21.31 2.96 29.02
CA THR A 215 20.17 3.55 28.31
C THR A 215 18.99 2.61 28.30
N GLU A 216 17.78 3.17 28.43
CA GLU A 216 16.54 2.41 28.38
C GLU A 216 16.36 1.66 27.06
N LEU A 217 16.71 2.30 25.94
CA LEU A 217 16.71 1.69 24.62
C LEU A 217 17.47 0.35 24.58
N LYS A 218 18.68 0.31 25.15
CA LYS A 218 19.52 -0.92 25.15
C LYS A 218 18.92 -2.03 26.01
N LYS A 219 18.27 -1.69 27.13
CA LYS A 219 17.55 -2.66 27.95
C LYS A 219 16.38 -3.26 27.18
N CYS A 220 15.52 -2.42 26.60
CA CYS A 220 14.38 -2.88 25.80
C CYS A 220 14.81 -3.69 24.58
N GLN A 221 15.87 -3.28 23.87
CA GLN A 221 16.44 -4.05 22.74
C GLN A 221 16.87 -5.46 23.18
N ALA A 222 17.60 -5.57 24.29
CA ALA A 222 18.09 -6.85 24.78
C ALA A 222 16.96 -7.75 25.29
N LEU A 223 16.00 -7.20 26.04
CA LEU A 223 14.82 -7.92 26.52
C LEU A 223 13.97 -8.45 25.34
N TYR A 224 13.65 -7.57 24.39
CA TYR A 224 12.91 -7.98 23.20
C TYR A 224 13.69 -8.99 22.36
N PHE A 225 15.01 -8.88 22.28
CA PHE A 225 15.83 -9.87 21.58
C PHE A 225 15.67 -11.26 22.19
N LEU A 226 15.81 -11.41 23.51
CA LEU A 226 15.60 -12.69 24.20
C LEU A 226 14.18 -13.23 23.98
N PHE A 227 13.17 -12.36 24.13
CA PHE A 227 11.77 -12.68 23.84
C PHE A 227 11.58 -13.18 22.39
N SER A 228 12.19 -12.50 21.42
CA SER A 228 12.09 -12.85 19.99
C SER A 228 12.75 -14.17 19.64
N VAL A 229 13.79 -14.57 20.38
CA VAL A 229 14.44 -15.88 20.22
C VAL A 229 13.49 -16.99 20.69
N HIS A 230 12.83 -16.80 21.84
CA HIS A 230 11.86 -17.75 22.37
C HIS A 230 10.64 -17.90 21.42
N PHE A 231 10.07 -16.78 20.99
CA PHE A 231 8.92 -16.75 20.05
C PHE A 231 9.35 -16.68 18.57
N SER A 232 10.51 -17.24 18.22
CA SER A 232 11.06 -17.10 16.86
C SER A 232 10.26 -17.82 15.78
N SER A 233 9.68 -18.98 16.11
CA SER A 233 8.80 -19.77 15.22
C SER A 233 7.41 -19.16 15.06
N THR A 234 6.96 -18.34 16.02
CA THR A 234 5.64 -17.71 16.05
C THR A 234 5.72 -16.23 15.68
N ILE A 235 6.00 -15.36 16.64
CA ILE A 235 6.13 -13.90 16.44
C ILE A 235 7.19 -13.57 15.40
N GLY A 236 8.33 -14.28 15.42
CA GLY A 236 9.39 -14.06 14.43
C GLY A 236 8.93 -14.32 12.99
N HIS A 237 8.14 -15.38 12.77
CA HIS A 237 7.55 -15.67 11.46
C HIS A 237 6.52 -14.60 11.06
N TYR A 238 5.61 -14.29 11.97
CA TYR A 238 4.58 -13.26 11.80
C TYR A 238 5.17 -11.88 11.42
N CYS A 239 6.17 -11.40 12.18
CA CYS A 239 6.81 -10.11 11.91
C CYS A 239 7.57 -10.10 10.58
N ARG A 240 8.19 -11.22 10.19
CA ARG A 240 8.91 -11.34 8.91
C ARG A 240 7.95 -11.28 7.73
N HIS A 241 6.80 -11.94 7.83
CA HIS A 241 5.77 -11.88 6.80
C HIS A 241 5.21 -10.45 6.68
N LEU A 242 4.85 -9.80 7.80
CA LEU A 242 4.42 -8.39 7.81
C LEU A 242 5.45 -7.45 7.17
N TYR A 243 6.73 -7.60 7.52
CA TYR A 243 7.82 -6.85 6.92
C TYR A 243 7.88 -7.03 5.41
N ASN A 244 7.71 -8.26 4.92
CA ASN A 244 7.74 -8.55 3.48
C ASN A 244 6.55 -7.93 2.74
N ILE A 245 5.37 -7.84 3.36
CA ILE A 245 4.22 -7.12 2.79
C ILE A 245 4.57 -5.64 2.59
N LEU A 246 5.07 -4.99 3.64
CA LEU A 246 5.46 -3.58 3.56
C LEU A 246 6.61 -3.36 2.58
N LYS A 247 7.57 -4.27 2.53
CA LYS A 247 8.69 -4.22 1.59
C LYS A 247 8.21 -4.35 0.15
N TYR A 248 7.28 -5.27 -0.12
CA TYR A 248 6.68 -5.45 -1.45
C TYR A 248 5.92 -4.18 -1.86
N MET A 249 5.12 -3.63 -0.95
CA MET A 249 4.42 -2.37 -1.13
C MET A 249 5.37 -1.20 -1.42
N ASP A 250 6.49 -1.11 -0.69
CA ASP A 250 7.53 -0.11 -0.93
C ASP A 250 8.18 -0.24 -2.30
N GLN A 251 8.50 -1.48 -2.70
CA GLN A 251 9.12 -1.78 -3.98
C GLN A 251 8.21 -1.41 -5.15
N VAL A 252 6.96 -1.87 -5.14
CA VAL A 252 6.01 -1.57 -6.23
C VAL A 252 5.75 -0.06 -6.33
N GLN A 253 5.66 0.65 -5.21
CA GLN A 253 5.53 2.10 -5.24
C GLN A 253 6.71 2.76 -5.97
N LEU A 254 7.93 2.30 -5.71
CA LEU A 254 9.13 2.81 -6.39
C LEU A 254 9.12 2.47 -7.89
N ASP A 255 8.71 1.24 -8.25
CA ASP A 255 8.60 0.82 -9.65
C ASP A 255 7.56 1.68 -10.40
N ILE A 256 6.42 1.99 -9.78
CA ILE A 256 5.43 2.91 -10.35
C ILE A 256 6.00 4.32 -10.50
N PHE A 257 6.74 4.83 -9.51
CA PHE A 257 7.40 6.14 -9.65
C PHE A 257 8.40 6.16 -10.80
N GLU A 258 9.09 5.05 -11.08
CA GLU A 258 9.96 4.95 -12.25
C GLU A 258 9.16 5.04 -13.56
N ILE A 259 8.00 4.38 -13.65
CA ILE A 259 7.09 4.48 -14.81
C ILE A 259 6.61 5.92 -14.98
N VAL A 260 6.17 6.58 -13.90
CA VAL A 260 5.70 7.97 -13.91
C VAL A 260 6.81 8.90 -14.42
N ARG A 261 8.04 8.76 -13.91
CA ARG A 261 9.19 9.57 -14.33
C ARG A 261 9.60 9.38 -15.79
N LYS A 262 9.37 8.19 -16.36
CA LYS A 262 9.65 7.89 -17.77
C LYS A 262 8.56 8.42 -18.71
N THR A 263 7.33 8.59 -18.21
CA THR A 263 6.15 8.84 -19.06
C THR A 263 5.62 10.28 -18.94
N MET A 264 5.83 10.92 -17.80
CA MET A 264 5.30 12.24 -17.45
C MET A 264 6.44 13.17 -17.01
N SER A 265 6.21 14.49 -17.06
CA SER A 265 7.20 15.49 -16.64
C SER A 265 6.53 16.73 -16.05
N GLY A 266 7.29 17.51 -15.27
CA GLY A 266 6.80 18.78 -14.72
C GLY A 266 5.73 18.60 -13.64
N GLU A 267 4.63 19.33 -13.77
CA GLU A 267 3.52 19.34 -12.79
C GLU A 267 2.73 18.01 -12.80
N GLU A 268 2.42 17.48 -13.99
CA GLU A 268 1.72 16.20 -14.17
C GLU A 268 2.42 15.04 -13.43
N GLN A 269 3.76 14.99 -13.50
CA GLN A 269 4.55 13.99 -12.78
C GLN A 269 4.38 14.12 -11.26
N ARG A 270 4.42 15.35 -10.72
CA ARG A 270 4.31 15.60 -9.27
C ARG A 270 2.94 15.24 -8.75
N GLU A 271 1.89 15.62 -9.48
CA GLU A 271 0.50 15.26 -9.13
C GLU A 271 0.33 13.74 -9.12
N LYS A 272 0.84 13.04 -10.14
CA LYS A 272 0.73 11.58 -10.21
C LYS A 272 1.54 10.86 -9.12
N GLU A 273 2.75 11.31 -8.81
CA GLU A 273 3.55 10.77 -7.70
C GLU A 273 2.82 10.97 -6.35
N GLN A 274 2.18 12.12 -6.13
CA GLN A 274 1.38 12.38 -4.93
C GLN A 274 0.14 11.50 -4.84
N GLU A 275 -0.59 11.32 -5.94
CA GLU A 275 -1.76 10.43 -6.01
C GLU A 275 -1.37 8.98 -5.65
N VAL A 276 -0.28 8.47 -6.24
CA VAL A 276 0.26 7.14 -5.96
C VAL A 276 0.71 7.05 -4.49
N MET A 277 1.40 8.07 -3.97
CA MET A 277 1.81 8.10 -2.57
C MET A 277 0.62 8.04 -1.62
N ALA A 278 -0.43 8.82 -1.87
CA ALA A 278 -1.65 8.81 -1.08
C ALA A 278 -2.37 7.45 -1.15
N ARG A 279 -2.42 6.83 -2.33
CA ARG A 279 -3.02 5.50 -2.51
C ARG A 279 -2.30 4.43 -1.71
N PHE A 280 -0.97 4.42 -1.72
CA PHE A 280 -0.16 3.47 -0.95
C PHE A 280 -0.27 3.68 0.57
N LYS A 281 -0.42 4.93 1.03
CA LYS A 281 -0.75 5.20 2.44
C LYS A 281 -2.10 4.60 2.85
N ARG A 282 -3.10 4.60 1.96
CA ARG A 282 -4.40 3.94 2.24
C ARG A 282 -4.26 2.42 2.38
N TYR A 283 -3.42 1.76 1.60
CA TYR A 283 -3.18 0.32 1.78
C TYR A 283 -2.50 0.01 3.12
N ALA A 284 -1.54 0.84 3.55
CA ALA A 284 -0.97 0.73 4.88
C ALA A 284 -2.02 0.93 5.99
N ALA A 285 -2.98 1.83 5.80
CA ALA A 285 -4.08 2.02 6.74
C ALA A 285 -5.01 0.78 6.81
N PHE A 286 -5.27 0.10 5.67
CA PHE A 286 -5.99 -1.17 5.70
C PHE A 286 -5.24 -2.25 6.48
N LEU A 287 -3.93 -2.39 6.24
CA LEU A 287 -3.08 -3.30 7.01
C LEU A 287 -3.12 -2.98 8.51
N GLN A 288 -2.99 -1.69 8.87
CA GLN A 288 -3.04 -1.21 10.24
C GLN A 288 -4.38 -1.52 10.91
N SER A 289 -5.51 -1.38 10.21
CA SER A 289 -6.85 -1.63 10.78
C SER A 289 -7.05 -3.08 11.26
N GLY A 290 -6.25 -4.01 10.76
CA GLY A 290 -6.26 -5.41 11.21
C GLY A 290 -5.37 -5.70 12.44
N LEU A 291 -4.62 -4.71 12.93
CA LEU A 291 -3.70 -4.87 14.06
C LEU A 291 -4.40 -4.56 15.38
N SER A 292 -4.24 -5.42 16.38
CA SER A 292 -4.67 -5.13 17.77
C SER A 292 -3.66 -4.24 18.50
N SER A 293 -4.05 -3.62 19.62
CA SER A 293 -3.15 -2.79 20.44
C SER A 293 -1.93 -3.58 20.97
N SER A 294 -2.14 -4.83 21.39
CA SER A 294 -1.06 -5.70 21.89
C SER A 294 -0.09 -6.10 20.78
N GLU A 295 -0.63 -6.37 19.59
CA GLU A 295 0.15 -6.66 18.38
C GLU A 295 0.97 -5.44 17.95
N MET A 296 0.36 -4.26 17.88
CA MET A 296 1.07 -3.01 17.59
C MET A 296 2.19 -2.73 18.61
N SER A 297 1.97 -3.05 19.89
CA SER A 297 2.99 -2.91 20.93
C SER A 297 4.16 -3.87 20.72
N ILE A 298 3.89 -5.14 20.39
CA ILE A 298 4.96 -6.10 20.04
C ILE A 298 5.73 -5.65 18.79
N LEU A 299 5.04 -5.13 17.78
CA LEU A 299 5.67 -4.55 16.59
C LEU A 299 6.51 -3.30 16.90
N PHE A 300 6.10 -2.50 17.86
CA PHE A 300 6.90 -1.37 18.35
C PHE A 300 8.24 -1.87 18.90
N TYR A 301 8.24 -2.85 19.81
CA TYR A 301 9.48 -3.40 20.36
C TYR A 301 10.30 -4.16 19.30
N ASN A 302 9.66 -4.79 18.32
CA ASN A 302 10.31 -5.37 17.14
C ASN A 302 11.14 -4.33 16.37
N ALA A 303 10.59 -3.12 16.18
CA ALA A 303 11.26 -2.04 15.46
C ALA A 303 12.48 -1.46 16.21
N LEU A 304 12.62 -1.72 17.52
CA LEU A 304 13.82 -1.31 18.27
C LEU A 304 15.06 -2.08 17.81
N ILE A 305 14.91 -3.32 17.37
CA ILE A 305 16.05 -4.17 16.98
C ILE A 305 16.22 -4.30 15.45
N TYR A 306 15.14 -4.15 14.67
CA TYR A 306 15.17 -4.31 13.21
C TYR A 306 15.04 -2.98 12.47
N ASP A 307 16.18 -2.36 12.13
CA ASP A 307 16.24 -1.05 11.47
C ASP A 307 15.48 -0.97 10.14
N LYS A 308 15.53 -2.03 9.31
CA LYS A 308 14.82 -2.07 8.02
C LYS A 308 13.31 -2.02 8.22
N THR A 309 12.82 -2.81 9.18
CA THR A 309 11.42 -2.85 9.58
C THR A 309 10.97 -1.50 10.13
N ARG A 310 11.76 -0.91 11.03
CA ARG A 310 11.49 0.42 11.61
C ARG A 310 11.29 1.49 10.53
N LYS A 311 12.16 1.53 9.52
CA LYS A 311 12.05 2.50 8.42
C LYS A 311 10.71 2.40 7.69
N LEU A 312 10.23 1.18 7.44
CA LEU A 312 8.95 0.95 6.78
C LEU A 312 7.77 1.32 7.69
N TYR A 313 7.82 0.97 8.97
CA TYR A 313 6.78 1.33 9.93
C TYR A 313 6.61 2.85 10.04
N LEU A 314 7.73 3.60 10.05
CA LEU A 314 7.72 5.06 10.07
C LEU A 314 7.28 5.66 8.73
N ARG A 315 7.73 5.12 7.59
CA ARG A 315 7.33 5.62 6.26
C ARG A 315 5.82 5.56 6.04
N TYR A 316 5.19 4.49 6.53
CA TYR A 316 3.78 4.20 6.32
C TYR A 316 2.90 4.47 7.54
N ASN A 317 3.45 5.05 8.62
CA ASN A 317 2.72 5.31 9.87
C ASN A 317 1.96 4.08 10.40
N LEU A 318 2.54 2.88 10.28
CA LEU A 318 1.83 1.62 10.55
C LEU A 318 1.24 1.55 11.96
N LEU A 319 1.91 2.16 12.94
CA LEU A 319 1.56 2.09 14.35
C LEU A 319 0.93 3.40 14.87
N GLU A 320 0.43 4.27 13.99
CA GLU A 320 -0.20 5.54 14.35
C GLU A 320 -1.37 5.41 15.34
N ASN A 321 -2.10 4.29 15.30
CA ASN A 321 -3.20 4.01 16.23
C ASN A 321 -2.75 3.39 17.57
N LEU A 322 -1.45 3.11 17.75
CA LEU A 322 -0.94 2.65 19.03
C LEU A 322 -1.12 3.76 20.07
N GLN A 323 -1.66 3.40 21.24
CA GLN A 323 -1.70 4.29 22.39
C GLN A 323 -0.51 3.98 23.31
N ASP A 324 0.08 5.01 23.90
CA ASP A 324 1.24 4.86 24.77
C ASP A 324 0.97 4.03 26.04
N ILE A 325 -0.28 3.99 26.51
CA ILE A 325 -0.72 3.13 27.62
C ILE A 325 -0.52 1.61 27.37
N TYR A 326 -0.40 1.18 26.12
CA TYR A 326 -0.18 -0.23 25.77
C TYR A 326 1.31 -0.60 25.70
N LEU A 327 2.21 0.37 25.77
CA LEU A 327 3.63 0.10 25.90
C LEU A 327 3.93 -0.40 27.33
N ILE A 328 5.04 -1.13 27.51
CA ILE A 328 5.56 -1.53 28.83
C ILE A 328 5.67 -0.32 29.76
N LYS A 329 6.10 0.82 29.21
CA LYS A 329 6.04 2.13 29.85
C LYS A 329 5.63 3.19 28.82
N PRO A 330 4.77 4.16 29.16
CA PRO A 330 4.38 5.21 28.22
C PRO A 330 5.55 5.99 27.62
N GLU A 331 6.62 6.21 28.41
CA GLU A 331 7.84 6.91 27.96
C GLU A 331 8.62 6.14 26.90
N HIS A 332 8.32 4.85 26.70
CA HIS A 332 8.97 4.06 25.66
C HIS A 332 8.64 4.58 24.26
N LYS A 333 7.57 5.36 24.07
CA LYS A 333 7.24 6.00 22.78
C LYS A 333 8.41 6.81 22.21
N ASP A 334 9.24 7.39 23.09
CA ASP A 334 10.38 8.23 22.72
C ASP A 334 11.64 7.43 22.32
N LEU A 335 11.62 6.10 22.47
CA LEU A 335 12.75 5.23 22.09
C LEU A 335 12.97 5.17 20.57
N ILE A 336 11.94 5.48 19.77
CA ILE A 336 12.04 5.57 18.31
C ILE A 336 11.83 7.02 17.88
N ARG A 337 12.89 7.65 17.38
CA ARG A 337 12.80 9.01 16.84
C ARG A 337 11.83 9.07 15.66
N GLY A 338 10.88 10.00 15.71
CA GLY A 338 9.87 10.21 14.67
C GLY A 338 8.66 9.27 14.78
N PHE A 339 8.62 8.43 15.81
CA PHE A 339 7.42 7.67 16.15
C PHE A 339 6.34 8.61 16.70
N VAL A 340 5.11 8.42 16.24
CA VAL A 340 3.94 9.17 16.71
C VAL A 340 2.92 8.14 17.18
N CYS A 341 2.44 8.32 18.40
CA CYS A 341 1.39 7.51 19.00
C CYS A 341 0.36 8.41 19.67
N LYS A 342 -0.82 7.85 19.93
CA LYS A 342 -1.89 8.56 20.62
C LYS A 342 -1.65 8.52 22.12
N THR A 343 -1.89 9.63 22.81
CA THR A 343 -1.82 9.71 24.27
C THR A 343 -3.25 9.92 24.79
N PRO A 344 -3.86 8.94 25.48
CA PRO A 344 -5.26 9.02 25.91
C PRO A 344 -5.57 10.25 26.76
N ASP A 345 -4.71 10.58 27.72
CA ASP A 345 -4.89 11.75 28.58
C ASP A 345 -4.96 13.03 27.75
N LYS A 346 -4.07 13.19 26.77
CA LYS A 346 -4.11 14.32 25.84
C LYS A 346 -5.38 14.32 24.98
N MET A 347 -5.84 13.15 24.51
CA MET A 347 -7.09 13.07 23.74
C MET A 347 -8.31 13.44 24.58
N ILE A 348 -8.31 13.06 25.86
CA ILE A 348 -9.35 13.42 26.83
C ILE A 348 -9.28 14.93 27.10
N GLU A 349 -8.10 15.48 27.35
CA GLU A 349 -7.88 16.92 27.49
C GLU A 349 -8.36 17.69 26.26
N ASP A 350 -7.96 17.29 25.05
CA ASP A 350 -8.39 17.90 23.79
C ASP A 350 -9.93 17.86 23.68
N TYR A 351 -10.56 16.70 23.94
CA TYR A 351 -12.03 16.53 23.88
C TYR A 351 -12.78 17.34 24.95
N LEU A 352 -12.23 17.44 26.16
CA LEU A 352 -12.81 18.23 27.25
C LEU A 352 -12.53 19.73 27.12
N SER A 353 -11.49 20.11 26.35
CA SER A 353 -11.14 21.51 26.07
C SER A 353 -11.91 22.11 24.90
N GLU A 354 -12.53 21.26 24.06
CA GLU A 354 -13.56 21.67 23.11
C GLU A 354 -14.89 21.97 23.83
N GLU A 355 -14.90 23.01 24.69
CA GLU A 355 -16.13 23.72 25.08
C GLU A 355 -16.26 24.99 24.19
N ASP A 356 -17.26 24.93 23.29
CA ASP A 356 -17.83 25.96 22.38
C ASP A 356 -16.94 26.63 21.29
#